data_AF-A0A1E3HA02-F1
#
_entry.id   AF-A0A1E3HA02-F1
#
_cell.length_a   1.000
_cell.length_b   1.000
_cell.length_c   1.000
_cell.angle_alpha   90.00
_cell.angle_beta   90.00
_cell.angle_gamma   90.00
#
_symmetry.space_group_name_H-M   'P 1'
#
loop_
_entity.id
_entity.type
_entity.pdbx_description
1 polymer ?
#
loop_
_entity_poly.entity_id
_entity_poly.type
_entity_poly.pdbx_seq_one_letter_code
_entity_poly.pdbx_strand_id
1 'polypeptide(L)'
;MSGPQEHGIRSELIATKILLEGSLPALSSTGANDRGENYGPFLQRRVDQPVIESRFTLRSFRDEGIGGGETAVPVPVEVERAAGEYVSSVEASIEHLQSTIIDASMLRWGDTAETYQEYNRQAHINQQTLLSNVMHGVYTESVRPFAYRVHSTVNSFLDDGGNLNGPDDRPMDQMEYEDKLERAVASAKGVDELCSESADTIKLAFTTGINQPTRLARSPPSSAGRHGGGVNGWNVSIPQAKVSCRVMDDCPEWIHKNKSAQISYNRAFFSALDAAVPHEQTFRLGRMTTAEDFMVDTDLYEHGLFKQAAYKTVDEVSFLNDGGNSEEDSEIMDGHLVKAAWVDASMFDVLSGRPLRDRQWYSRNRSEYKKSIEEGLDVMRREVEGTGASDTA
;
A
#
# COMPACT_ATOMS: atom_id res chain seq x y z
N MET A 1 22.39 36.28 17.60
CA MET A 1 23.80 36.61 17.30
C MET A 1 24.45 35.35 16.74
N SER A 2 24.92 35.41 15.50
CA SER A 2 25.45 34.28 14.73
C SER A 2 26.85 33.89 15.23
N GLY A 3 27.11 32.59 15.39
CA GLY A 3 28.45 32.07 15.67
C GLY A 3 29.43 32.31 14.51
N PRO A 4 30.74 32.11 14.73
CA PRO A 4 31.77 32.49 13.75
C PRO A 4 31.61 31.67 12.46
N GLN A 5 31.20 32.36 11.38
CA GLN A 5 31.25 31.84 10.02
C GLN A 5 32.71 31.82 9.57
N GLU A 6 33.42 30.73 9.84
CA GLU A 6 34.71 30.51 9.17
C GLU A 6 34.45 30.32 7.67
N HIS A 7 35.02 31.22 6.86
CA HIS A 7 35.12 31.12 5.39
C HIS A 7 33.87 31.34 4.54
N GLY A 8 32.87 32.09 5.01
CA GLY A 8 31.70 32.45 4.18
C GLY A 8 30.82 31.26 3.79
N ILE A 9 30.90 30.17 4.56
CA ILE A 9 30.04 28.99 4.41
C ILE A 9 28.82 29.17 5.31
N ARG A 10 27.62 29.04 4.73
CA ARG A 10 26.33 29.01 5.43
C ARG A 10 25.80 27.59 5.41
N SER A 11 25.52 27.05 6.60
CA SER A 11 24.87 25.74 6.73
C SER A 11 23.42 25.89 7.17
N GLU A 12 22.55 25.04 6.62
CA GLU A 12 21.12 25.02 6.94
C GLU A 12 20.64 23.58 7.12
N LEU A 13 19.88 23.35 8.19
CA LEU A 13 19.16 22.11 8.46
C LEU A 13 17.68 22.31 8.11
N ILE A 14 17.20 21.66 7.06
CA ILE A 14 15.79 21.67 6.69
C ILE A 14 15.09 20.41 7.18
N ALA A 15 13.82 20.52 7.57
CA ALA A 15 13.06 19.42 8.14
C ALA A 15 11.58 19.44 7.74
N THR A 16 10.94 18.27 7.75
CA THR A 16 9.50 18.11 7.52
C THR A 16 8.95 16.83 8.17
N LYS A 17 7.63 16.71 8.35
CA LYS A 17 6.94 15.45 8.66
C LYS A 17 6.32 14.86 7.41
N ILE A 18 6.46 13.55 7.24
CA ILE A 18 5.89 12.79 6.13
C ILE A 18 4.87 11.80 6.67
N LEU A 19 3.63 11.87 6.17
CA LEU A 19 2.64 10.82 6.35
C LEU A 19 2.97 9.68 5.38
N LEU A 20 3.56 8.61 5.89
CA LEU A 20 3.96 7.45 5.11
C LEU A 20 2.80 6.47 4.90
N GLU A 21 1.97 6.31 5.93
CA GLU A 21 0.77 5.47 5.89
C GLU A 21 -0.30 6.09 6.78
N GLY A 22 -1.52 6.24 6.26
CA GLY A 22 -2.65 6.71 7.04
C GLY A 22 -3.25 5.59 7.89
N SER A 23 -4.04 5.98 8.89
CA SER A 23 -4.81 5.05 9.71
C SER A 23 -5.77 4.22 8.88
N LEU A 24 -5.95 2.96 9.25
CA LEU A 24 -6.84 1.99 8.60
C LEU A 24 -7.49 1.08 9.65
N PRO A 25 -8.74 0.64 9.45
CA PRO A 25 -9.27 -0.47 10.23
C PRO A 25 -8.47 -1.73 9.92
N ALA A 26 -8.13 -2.50 10.94
CA ALA A 26 -7.31 -3.70 10.82
C ALA A 26 -7.81 -4.81 11.74
N LEU A 27 -7.60 -6.05 11.31
CA LEU A 27 -7.91 -7.24 12.11
C LEU A 27 -6.61 -7.81 12.67
N SER A 28 -6.69 -8.35 13.88
CA SER A 28 -5.57 -9.07 14.51
C SER A 28 -6.08 -10.30 15.25
N SER A 29 -5.18 -11.22 15.60
CA SER A 29 -5.51 -12.41 16.38
C SER A 29 -4.63 -12.49 17.61
N THR A 30 -5.21 -12.73 18.78
CA THR A 30 -4.49 -12.89 20.05
C THR A 30 -4.11 -14.34 20.38
N GLY A 31 -4.42 -15.30 19.50
CA GLY A 31 -4.22 -16.74 19.75
C GLY A 31 -3.05 -17.36 18.97
N ALA A 32 -2.18 -18.10 19.67
CA ALA A 32 -1.28 -19.08 19.07
C ALA A 32 -2.08 -20.35 18.76
N ASN A 33 -2.08 -20.77 17.49
CA ASN A 33 -2.88 -21.88 17.02
C ASN A 33 -2.20 -23.23 17.29
N ASP A 34 -2.10 -23.62 18.55
CA ASP A 34 -1.50 -24.91 18.94
C ASP A 34 -2.53 -26.06 18.99
N ARG A 35 -3.85 -25.80 18.85
CA ARG A 35 -4.87 -26.83 19.13
C ARG A 35 -6.11 -26.91 18.23
N GLY A 36 -6.20 -26.15 17.14
CA GLY A 36 -7.33 -26.30 16.20
C GLY A 36 -8.68 -25.94 16.81
N GLU A 37 -8.72 -25.00 17.76
CA GLU A 37 -9.94 -24.41 18.29
C GLU A 37 -10.38 -23.22 17.40
N ASN A 38 -11.70 -22.97 17.33
CA ASN A 38 -12.33 -21.95 16.51
C ASN A 38 -11.69 -20.55 16.70
N TYR A 39 -11.35 -19.86 15.61
CA TYR A 39 -10.70 -18.54 15.64
C TYR A 39 -11.61 -17.39 16.08
N GLY A 40 -12.94 -17.57 16.02
CA GLY A 40 -13.94 -16.52 16.32
C GLY A 40 -13.74 -15.73 17.63
N PRO A 41 -13.34 -16.35 18.76
CA PRO A 41 -13.12 -15.64 20.03
C PRO A 41 -11.82 -14.84 20.11
N PHE A 42 -10.88 -15.03 19.17
CA PHE A 42 -9.53 -14.45 19.23
C PHE A 42 -9.32 -13.30 18.24
N LEU A 43 -10.32 -13.00 17.41
CA LEU A 43 -10.28 -11.89 16.46
C LEU A 43 -10.45 -10.56 17.20
N GLN A 44 -9.44 -9.70 17.08
CA GLN A 44 -9.43 -8.36 17.66
C GLN A 44 -9.52 -7.33 16.55
N ARG A 45 -10.65 -6.61 16.53
CA ARG A 45 -10.86 -5.39 15.74
C ARG A 45 -9.99 -4.28 16.32
N ARG A 46 -9.21 -3.62 15.47
CA ARG A 46 -8.39 -2.48 15.86
C ARG A 46 -8.32 -1.43 14.75
N VAL A 47 -7.75 -0.29 15.09
CA VAL A 47 -7.38 0.74 14.13
C VAL A 47 -5.86 0.89 14.18
N ASP A 48 -5.21 0.70 13.04
CA ASP A 48 -3.79 0.98 12.91
C ASP A 48 -3.59 2.49 12.91
N GLN A 49 -2.61 2.97 13.66
CA GLN A 49 -2.27 4.38 13.80
C GLN A 49 -1.48 4.87 12.57
N PRO A 50 -1.53 6.18 12.25
CA PRO A 50 -0.83 6.69 11.09
C PRO A 50 0.67 6.68 11.32
N VAL A 51 1.42 6.28 10.31
CA VAL A 51 2.89 6.28 10.33
C VAL A 51 3.36 7.64 9.83
N ILE A 52 3.78 8.50 10.77
CA ILE A 52 4.27 9.85 10.48
C ILE A 52 5.71 9.99 10.96
N GLU A 53 6.64 10.17 10.02
CA GLU A 53 8.07 10.24 10.32
C GLU A 53 8.66 11.63 10.06
N SER A 54 9.72 11.97 10.79
CA SER A 54 10.51 13.17 10.52
C SER A 54 11.55 12.90 9.42
N ARG A 55 11.78 13.89 8.57
CA ARG A 55 12.93 13.91 7.65
C ARG A 55 13.75 15.17 7.88
N PHE A 56 15.06 15.01 7.82
CA PHE A 56 16.05 16.06 8.02
C PHE A 56 17.04 16.04 6.85
N THR A 57 17.42 17.21 6.37
CA THR A 57 18.50 17.34 5.37
C THR A 57 19.40 18.49 5.79
N LEU A 58 20.69 18.18 5.96
CA LEU A 58 21.71 19.16 6.28
C LEU A 58 22.49 19.50 5.01
N ARG A 59 22.63 20.79 4.73
CA ARG A 59 23.30 21.30 3.54
C ARG A 59 24.14 22.52 3.86
N SER A 60 25.16 22.75 3.04
CA SER A 60 26.06 23.90 3.18
C SER A 60 26.31 24.57 1.85
N PHE A 61 26.40 25.89 1.88
CA PHE A 61 26.58 26.75 0.72
C PHE A 61 27.75 27.68 0.97
N ARG A 62 28.52 27.96 -0.08
CA ARG A 62 29.51 29.04 -0.08
C ARG A 62 28.98 30.19 -0.93
N ASP A 63 29.03 31.39 -0.37
CA ASP A 63 28.75 32.62 -1.12
C ASP A 63 29.95 32.95 -2.03
N GLU A 64 29.71 33.11 -3.33
CA GLU A 64 30.74 33.50 -4.30
C GLU A 64 30.93 35.03 -4.40
N GLY A 65 30.18 35.82 -3.63
CA GLY A 65 30.28 37.27 -3.55
C GLY A 65 29.30 38.02 -4.47
N ILE A 66 29.48 39.34 -4.58
CA ILE A 66 28.51 40.23 -5.26
C ILE A 66 28.38 39.88 -6.75
N GLY A 67 27.24 39.27 -7.11
CA GLY A 67 26.90 38.88 -8.48
C GLY A 67 27.14 37.40 -8.81
N GLY A 68 27.71 36.62 -7.88
CA GLY A 68 27.81 35.16 -7.94
C GLY A 68 26.65 34.46 -7.25
N GLY A 69 26.31 33.24 -7.68
CA GLY A 69 25.30 32.41 -7.02
C GLY A 69 25.83 31.74 -5.75
N GLU A 70 24.95 31.01 -5.05
CA GLU A 70 25.36 30.14 -3.95
C GLU A 70 25.81 28.77 -4.52
N THR A 71 27.01 28.32 -4.15
CA THR A 71 27.54 27.02 -4.59
C THR A 71 27.46 26.02 -3.44
N ALA A 72 26.85 24.85 -3.70
CA ALA A 72 26.78 23.76 -2.74
C ALA A 72 28.16 23.20 -2.42
N VAL A 73 28.47 23.05 -1.13
CA VAL A 73 29.75 22.55 -0.63
C VAL A 73 29.53 21.44 0.40
N PRO A 74 30.53 20.55 0.62
CA PRO A 74 30.45 19.58 1.70
C PRO A 74 30.18 20.25 3.05
N VAL A 75 29.38 19.59 3.88
CA VAL A 75 29.06 20.08 5.22
C VAL A 75 30.33 19.99 6.10
N PRO A 76 30.71 21.06 6.80
CA PRO A 76 31.81 21.01 7.76
C PRO A 76 31.53 20.00 8.89
N VAL A 77 32.56 19.27 9.33
CA VAL A 77 32.43 18.19 10.33
C VAL A 77 31.88 18.71 11.66
N GLU A 78 32.26 19.92 12.05
CA GLU A 78 31.78 20.57 13.27
C GLU A 78 30.28 20.87 13.21
N VAL A 79 29.80 21.25 12.02
CA VAL A 79 28.38 21.50 11.75
C VAL A 79 27.60 20.20 11.75
N GLU A 80 28.11 19.17 11.08
CA GLU A 80 27.48 17.85 11.03
C GLU A 80 27.28 17.26 12.43
N ARG A 81 28.32 17.31 13.27
CA ARG A 81 28.21 16.87 14.68
C ARG A 81 27.18 17.69 15.46
N ALA A 82 27.23 19.02 15.35
CA ALA A 82 26.31 19.90 16.08
C ALA A 82 24.85 19.71 15.63
N ALA A 83 24.62 19.44 14.35
CA ALA A 83 23.31 19.14 13.80
C ALA A 83 22.81 17.76 14.24
N GLY A 84 23.69 16.75 14.29
CA GLY A 84 23.36 15.43 14.82
C GLY A 84 22.90 15.49 16.28
N GLU A 85 23.68 16.15 17.15
CA GLU A 85 23.30 16.35 18.56
C GLU A 85 21.97 17.10 18.73
N TYR A 86 21.73 18.10 17.87
CA TYR A 86 20.49 18.85 17.84
C TYR A 86 19.29 17.98 17.42
N VAL A 87 19.42 17.23 16.33
CA VAL A 87 18.36 16.31 15.85
C VAL A 87 18.03 15.28 16.91
N SER A 88 19.03 14.65 17.53
CA SER A 88 18.79 13.67 18.61
C SER A 88 18.06 14.29 19.82
N SER A 89 18.37 15.55 20.16
CA SER A 89 17.68 16.28 21.24
C SER A 89 16.23 16.60 20.88
N VAL A 90 15.97 16.96 19.63
CA VAL A 90 14.62 17.20 19.09
C VAL A 90 13.80 15.90 19.10
N GLU A 91 14.36 14.80 18.62
CA GLU A 91 13.69 13.50 18.59
C GLU A 91 13.33 13.01 20.00
N ALA A 92 14.29 13.06 20.93
CA ALA A 92 14.04 12.70 22.33
C ALA A 92 12.94 13.56 22.98
N SER A 93 12.92 14.87 22.66
CA SER A 93 11.90 15.78 23.17
C SER A 93 10.51 15.49 22.58
N ILE A 94 10.44 15.14 21.30
CA ILE A 94 9.20 14.71 20.64
C ILE A 94 8.68 13.42 21.29
N GLU A 95 9.52 12.40 21.45
CA GLU A 95 9.15 11.13 22.09
C GLU A 95 8.61 11.35 23.51
N HIS A 96 9.28 12.19 24.30
CA HIS A 96 8.84 12.53 25.65
C HIS A 96 7.46 13.21 25.66
N LEU A 97 7.26 14.22 24.80
CA LEU A 97 5.98 14.93 24.71
C LEU A 97 4.86 14.01 24.22
N GLN A 98 5.12 13.19 23.20
CA GLN A 98 4.16 12.22 22.67
C GLN A 98 3.74 11.19 23.74
N SER A 99 4.66 10.73 24.57
CA SER A 99 4.33 9.80 25.68
C SER A 99 3.39 10.40 26.73
N THR A 100 3.26 11.73 26.74
CA THR A 100 2.44 12.47 27.72
C THR A 100 1.07 12.87 27.14
N ILE A 101 0.87 12.75 25.82
CA ILE A 101 -0.39 13.07 25.18
C ILE A 101 -1.37 11.92 25.39
N ILE A 102 -2.46 12.20 26.10
CA ILE A 102 -3.61 11.28 26.19
C ILE A 102 -4.36 11.38 24.86
N ASP A 103 -4.42 10.27 24.12
CA ASP A 103 -5.08 10.19 22.82
C ASP A 103 -6.61 10.36 22.98
N ALA A 104 -7.09 11.58 22.76
CA ALA A 104 -8.46 12.00 23.11
C ALA A 104 -9.49 11.81 21.98
N SER A 105 -9.05 11.47 20.76
CA SER A 105 -9.93 11.18 19.64
C SER A 105 -9.47 9.92 18.92
N MET A 106 -9.70 8.76 19.54
CA MET A 106 -9.41 7.49 18.89
C MET A 106 -10.46 7.19 17.83
N LEU A 107 -10.00 7.10 16.58
CA LEU A 107 -10.73 6.43 15.51
C LEU A 107 -11.28 5.08 15.99
N ARG A 108 -12.46 4.73 15.53
CA ARG A 108 -13.13 3.49 15.88
C ARG A 108 -13.26 2.57 14.68
N TRP A 109 -13.28 1.29 15.00
CA TRP A 109 -13.74 0.28 14.06
C TRP A 109 -15.17 0.62 13.61
N GLY A 110 -15.40 0.71 12.31
CA GLY A 110 -16.69 1.06 11.72
C GLY A 110 -16.88 2.54 11.37
N ASP A 111 -15.92 3.41 11.69
CA ASP A 111 -15.94 4.82 11.23
C ASP A 111 -15.87 4.90 9.69
N THR A 112 -16.41 5.99 9.13
CA THR A 112 -16.43 6.23 7.67
C THR A 112 -15.05 6.60 7.14
N ALA A 113 -14.79 6.36 5.85
CA ALA A 113 -13.53 6.78 5.21
C ALA A 113 -13.22 8.28 5.42
N GLU A 114 -14.23 9.14 5.36
CA GLU A 114 -14.11 10.59 5.63
C GLU A 114 -13.57 10.88 7.04
N THR A 115 -14.00 10.11 8.04
CA THR A 115 -13.56 10.26 9.44
C THR A 115 -12.08 9.86 9.57
N TYR A 116 -11.66 8.78 8.92
CA TYR A 116 -10.25 8.37 8.86
C TYR A 116 -9.38 9.41 8.15
N GLN A 117 -9.82 9.93 7.01
CA GLN A 117 -9.09 10.97 6.26
C GLN A 117 -8.89 12.22 7.11
N GLU A 118 -9.95 12.70 7.76
CA GLU A 118 -9.88 13.89 8.61
C GLU A 118 -8.96 13.69 9.82
N TYR A 119 -9.03 12.52 10.47
CA TYR A 119 -8.12 12.18 11.55
C TYR A 119 -6.67 12.18 11.08
N ASN A 120 -6.35 11.56 9.94
CA ASN A 120 -4.98 11.52 9.42
C ASN A 120 -4.45 12.90 9.05
N ARG A 121 -5.30 13.74 8.44
CA ARG A 121 -4.98 15.14 8.14
C ARG A 121 -4.66 15.90 9.43
N GLN A 122 -5.48 15.76 10.47
CA GLN A 122 -5.26 16.42 11.74
C GLN A 122 -4.04 15.88 12.48
N ALA A 123 -3.80 14.56 12.47
CA ALA A 123 -2.63 13.92 13.05
C ALA A 123 -1.35 14.44 12.38
N HIS A 124 -1.32 14.55 11.05
CA HIS A 124 -0.19 15.11 10.32
C HIS A 124 0.07 16.58 10.68
N ILE A 125 -0.97 17.42 10.71
CA ILE A 125 -0.86 18.84 11.14
C ILE A 125 -0.32 18.95 12.56
N ASN A 126 -0.83 18.13 13.49
CA ASN A 126 -0.40 18.13 14.88
C ASN A 126 1.08 17.74 15.00
N GLN A 127 1.51 16.69 14.30
CA GLN A 127 2.89 16.24 14.29
C GLN A 127 3.84 17.25 13.63
N GLN A 128 3.39 17.92 12.57
CA GLN A 128 4.14 18.97 11.89
C GLN A 128 4.31 20.20 12.80
N THR A 129 3.25 20.58 13.52
CA THR A 129 3.28 21.67 14.50
C THR A 129 4.18 21.32 15.67
N LEU A 130 4.11 20.08 16.18
CA LEU A 130 4.98 19.59 17.25
C LEU A 130 6.46 19.66 16.83
N LEU A 131 6.80 19.18 15.63
CA LEU A 131 8.16 19.27 15.10
C LEU A 131 8.65 20.73 15.06
N SER A 132 7.84 21.63 14.52
CA SER A 132 8.18 23.06 14.44
C SER A 132 8.45 23.68 15.82
N ASN A 133 7.56 23.41 16.79
CA ASN A 133 7.68 23.92 18.15
C ASN A 133 8.90 23.36 18.88
N VAL A 134 9.13 22.04 18.80
CA VAL A 134 10.26 21.40 19.48
C VAL A 134 11.58 21.83 18.87
N MET A 135 11.69 21.86 17.54
CA MET A 135 12.88 22.37 16.86
C MET A 135 13.18 23.80 17.31
N HIS A 136 12.16 24.67 17.34
CA HIS A 136 12.34 26.02 17.84
C HIS A 136 12.82 26.07 19.29
N GLY A 137 12.17 25.33 20.19
CA GLY A 137 12.55 25.25 21.60
C GLY A 137 14.02 24.85 21.77
N VAL A 138 14.39 23.68 21.27
CA VAL A 138 15.74 23.12 21.40
C VAL A 138 16.80 24.02 20.74
N TYR A 139 16.46 24.68 19.62
CA TYR A 139 17.42 25.54 18.91
C TYR A 139 17.73 26.81 19.72
N THR A 140 16.77 27.33 20.48
CA THR A 140 16.97 28.54 21.29
C THR A 140 17.79 28.32 22.56
N GLU A 141 18.00 27.06 22.98
CA GLU A 141 18.75 26.72 24.20
C GLU A 141 20.26 26.95 24.07
N SER A 142 20.78 26.98 22.84
CA SER A 142 22.23 27.06 22.58
C SER A 142 22.53 27.71 21.24
N VAL A 143 23.68 28.39 21.13
CA VAL A 143 24.16 28.92 19.86
C VAL A 143 24.63 27.76 18.97
N ARG A 144 24.10 27.68 17.74
CA ARG A 144 24.40 26.62 16.77
C ARG A 144 25.12 27.18 15.53
N PRO A 145 25.99 26.40 14.87
CA PRO A 145 26.74 26.82 13.69
C PRO A 145 25.97 26.64 12.36
N PHE A 146 24.65 26.46 12.41
CA PHE A 146 23.77 26.30 11.25
C PHE A 146 22.43 26.97 11.54
N ALA A 147 21.73 27.42 10.51
CA ALA A 147 20.32 27.81 10.63
C ALA A 147 19.41 26.59 10.46
N TYR A 148 18.14 26.67 10.89
CA TYR A 148 17.16 25.61 10.61
C TYR A 148 15.90 26.18 9.98
N ARG A 149 15.20 25.32 9.23
CA ARG A 149 13.89 25.62 8.64
C ARG A 149 13.00 24.39 8.71
N VAL A 150 11.73 24.61 9.03
CA VAL A 150 10.72 23.54 9.04
C VAL A 150 9.71 23.84 7.95
N HIS A 151 9.57 22.91 7.01
CA HIS A 151 8.64 22.99 5.89
C HIS A 151 7.29 22.41 6.26
N SER A 152 6.21 23.06 5.85
CA SER A 152 4.84 22.61 6.13
C SER A 152 4.38 21.47 5.21
N THR A 153 5.00 21.30 4.04
CA THR A 153 4.66 20.27 3.06
C THR A 153 5.90 19.57 2.54
N VAL A 154 5.75 18.30 2.14
CA VAL A 154 6.82 17.50 1.53
C VAL A 154 7.30 18.14 0.22
N ASN A 155 6.40 18.65 -0.62
CA ASN A 155 6.78 19.32 -1.87
C ASN A 155 7.68 20.53 -1.60
N SER A 156 7.32 21.39 -0.64
CA SER A 156 8.16 22.55 -0.31
C SER A 156 9.53 22.15 0.26
N PHE A 157 9.61 21.01 0.94
CA PHE A 157 10.88 20.46 1.44
C PHE A 157 11.75 19.93 0.29
N LEU A 158 11.16 19.21 -0.67
CA LEU A 158 11.85 18.71 -1.86
C LEU A 158 12.30 19.84 -2.79
N ASP A 159 11.43 20.83 -3.02
CA ASP A 159 11.72 22.02 -3.82
C ASP A 159 12.88 22.83 -3.21
N ASP A 160 13.00 22.80 -1.88
CA ASP A 160 14.13 23.37 -1.15
C ASP A 160 15.28 22.36 -0.98
N GLY A 161 15.43 21.39 -1.88
CA GLY A 161 16.59 20.48 -1.92
C GLY A 161 16.66 19.45 -0.79
N GLY A 162 15.54 19.18 -0.11
CA GLY A 162 15.42 18.08 0.83
C GLY A 162 15.52 16.73 0.14
N ASN A 163 16.04 15.73 0.85
CA ASN A 163 16.24 14.39 0.32
C ASN A 163 15.40 13.34 1.06
N LEU A 164 14.92 12.35 0.32
CA LEU A 164 14.27 11.15 0.83
C LEU A 164 15.21 9.97 0.58
N ASN A 165 15.48 9.14 1.58
CA ASN A 165 16.54 8.12 1.50
C ASN A 165 16.16 6.92 0.62
N GLY A 166 14.92 6.87 0.13
CA GLY A 166 14.47 5.80 -0.77
C GLY A 166 12.96 5.81 -1.04
N PRO A 167 12.45 4.79 -1.75
CA PRO A 167 11.02 4.61 -2.02
C PRO A 167 10.17 4.53 -0.75
N ASP A 168 10.73 3.95 0.32
CA ASP A 168 10.06 3.80 1.63
C ASP A 168 9.86 5.12 2.38
N ASP A 169 10.58 6.16 1.96
CA ASP A 169 10.50 7.50 2.54
C ASP A 169 9.52 8.40 1.78
N ARG A 170 8.94 7.92 0.67
CA ARG A 170 7.96 8.67 -0.09
C ARG A 170 6.59 8.60 0.58
N PRO A 171 5.86 9.72 0.66
CA PRO A 171 4.46 9.67 1.06
C PRO A 171 3.69 8.77 0.09
N MET A 172 2.73 8.00 0.61
CA MET A 172 1.77 7.30 -0.22
C MET A 172 1.01 8.32 -1.07
N ASP A 173 0.76 7.98 -2.33
CA ASP A 173 -0.08 8.81 -3.18
C ASP A 173 -1.48 8.98 -2.57
N GLN A 174 -2.05 10.18 -2.68
CA GLN A 174 -3.32 10.47 -2.02
C GLN A 174 -4.46 9.61 -2.58
N MET A 175 -4.54 9.42 -3.90
CA MET A 175 -5.57 8.57 -4.50
C MET A 175 -5.34 7.10 -4.12
N GLU A 176 -4.09 6.64 -4.13
CA GLU A 176 -3.73 5.28 -3.68
C GLU A 176 -4.18 5.05 -2.22
N TYR A 177 -3.99 6.04 -1.35
CA TYR A 177 -4.43 5.99 0.05
C TYR A 177 -5.96 5.98 0.18
N GLU A 178 -6.66 6.87 -0.53
CA GLU A 178 -8.11 6.98 -0.49
C GLU A 178 -8.77 5.65 -0.92
N ASP A 179 -8.30 5.07 -2.01
CA ASP A 179 -8.83 3.78 -2.45
C ASP A 179 -8.47 2.63 -1.47
N LYS A 180 -7.25 2.62 -0.92
CA LYS A 180 -6.86 1.64 0.12
C LYS A 180 -7.77 1.74 1.34
N LEU A 181 -8.10 2.95 1.76
CA LEU A 181 -8.98 3.23 2.89
C LEU A 181 -10.43 2.80 2.61
N GLU A 182 -10.97 3.14 1.45
CA GLU A 182 -12.31 2.68 1.03
C GLU A 182 -12.42 1.16 1.10
N ARG A 183 -11.42 0.46 0.56
CA ARG A 183 -11.33 -0.99 0.62
C ARG A 183 -11.25 -1.50 2.06
N ALA A 184 -10.39 -0.92 2.90
CA ALA A 184 -10.27 -1.34 4.30
C ALA A 184 -11.58 -1.15 5.09
N VAL A 185 -12.29 -0.04 4.88
CA VAL A 185 -13.60 0.24 5.52
C VAL A 185 -14.67 -0.73 5.01
N ALA A 186 -14.74 -0.99 3.70
CA ALA A 186 -15.65 -1.98 3.13
C ALA A 186 -15.37 -3.40 3.66
N SER A 187 -14.09 -3.76 3.78
CA SER A 187 -13.64 -5.01 4.39
C SER A 187 -14.07 -5.13 5.85
N ALA A 188 -13.88 -4.08 6.65
CA ALA A 188 -14.29 -4.05 8.06
C ALA A 188 -15.80 -4.29 8.20
N LYS A 189 -16.60 -3.63 7.35
CA LYS A 189 -18.05 -3.85 7.28
C LYS A 189 -18.39 -5.29 6.90
N GLY A 190 -17.70 -5.86 5.90
CA GLY A 190 -17.87 -7.24 5.48
C GLY A 190 -17.60 -8.25 6.60
N VAL A 191 -16.56 -8.02 7.39
CA VAL A 191 -16.26 -8.82 8.58
C VAL A 191 -17.40 -8.73 9.61
N ASP A 192 -17.92 -7.53 9.89
CA ASP A 192 -19.03 -7.35 10.82
C ASP A 192 -20.32 -8.02 10.33
N GLU A 193 -20.62 -7.95 9.03
CA GLU A 193 -21.76 -8.65 8.43
C GLU A 193 -21.65 -10.16 8.64
N LEU A 194 -20.49 -10.77 8.33
CA LEU A 194 -20.26 -12.20 8.57
C LEU A 194 -20.39 -12.58 10.05
N CYS A 195 -19.85 -11.75 10.96
CA CYS A 195 -19.95 -11.99 12.40
C CYS A 195 -21.39 -11.85 12.93
N SER A 196 -22.23 -11.04 12.29
CA SER A 196 -23.63 -10.82 12.71
C SER A 196 -24.59 -11.94 12.29
N GLU A 197 -24.19 -12.75 11.30
CA GLU A 197 -25.00 -13.86 10.79
C GLU A 197 -25.17 -15.00 11.80
N SER A 198 -26.25 -15.78 11.59
CA SER A 198 -26.56 -16.96 12.41
C SER A 198 -25.51 -18.07 12.22
N ALA A 199 -25.37 -18.95 13.21
CA ALA A 199 -24.49 -20.12 13.12
C ALA A 199 -25.01 -21.18 12.14
N ASP A 200 -26.28 -21.10 11.73
CA ASP A 200 -26.91 -21.99 10.76
C ASP A 200 -26.63 -21.54 9.30
N THR A 201 -26.09 -20.34 9.13
CA THR A 201 -25.69 -19.77 7.83
C THR A 201 -24.26 -20.20 7.50
N ILE A 202 -24.02 -20.63 6.25
CA ILE A 202 -22.67 -20.83 5.73
C ILE A 202 -22.05 -19.47 5.46
N LYS A 203 -20.99 -19.13 6.18
CA LYS A 203 -20.29 -17.84 6.08
C LYS A 203 -18.99 -18.00 5.29
N LEU A 204 -18.84 -17.24 4.22
CA LEU A 204 -17.68 -17.26 3.34
C LEU A 204 -16.94 -15.91 3.38
N ALA A 205 -15.75 -15.90 3.94
CA ALA A 205 -14.83 -14.79 3.72
C ALA A 205 -14.04 -15.04 2.45
N PHE A 206 -13.83 -14.02 1.63
CA PHE A 206 -12.95 -14.14 0.47
C PHE A 206 -12.16 -12.87 0.24
N THR A 207 -11.06 -12.99 -0.48
CA THR A 207 -10.21 -11.86 -0.86
C THR A 207 -9.75 -12.02 -2.30
N THR A 208 -9.47 -10.88 -2.94
CA THR A 208 -8.96 -10.82 -4.31
C THR A 208 -7.49 -10.40 -4.26
N GLY A 209 -6.66 -11.12 -5.00
CA GLY A 209 -5.22 -10.90 -5.14
C GLY A 209 -4.82 -10.95 -6.60
N ILE A 210 -3.62 -10.49 -6.94
CA ILE A 210 -3.05 -10.69 -8.27
C ILE A 210 -2.03 -11.82 -8.15
N ASN A 211 -2.26 -12.91 -8.89
CA ASN A 211 -1.34 -14.05 -8.89
C ASN A 211 -0.18 -13.85 -9.87
N GLN A 212 -0.42 -13.11 -10.94
CA GLN A 212 0.56 -12.75 -11.96
C GLN A 212 0.35 -11.26 -12.22
N PRO A 213 1.26 -10.40 -11.73
CA PRO A 213 1.20 -8.97 -12.06
C PRO A 213 1.38 -8.77 -13.56
N THR A 214 1.16 -7.55 -14.00
CA THR A 214 1.49 -7.16 -15.38
C THR A 214 2.95 -7.54 -15.65
N ARG A 215 3.30 -8.08 -16.82
CA ARG A 215 4.71 -8.39 -17.13
C ARG A 215 5.03 -8.00 -18.54
N LEU A 216 6.25 -7.48 -18.71
CA LEU A 216 6.84 -7.33 -20.02
C LEU A 216 7.42 -8.69 -20.44
N ALA A 217 6.88 -9.29 -21.48
CA ALA A 217 7.26 -10.61 -21.97
C ALA A 217 7.54 -10.60 -23.48
N ARG A 218 8.29 -11.59 -23.95
CA ARG A 218 8.48 -11.81 -25.38
C ARG A 218 7.32 -12.68 -25.88
N SER A 219 6.64 -12.19 -26.90
CA SER A 219 5.60 -12.95 -27.62
C SER A 219 6.23 -14.22 -28.21
N PRO A 220 5.60 -15.39 -28.05
CA PRO A 220 5.99 -16.57 -28.77
C PRO A 220 5.94 -16.31 -30.29
N PRO A 221 6.84 -16.92 -31.09
CA PRO A 221 6.95 -16.66 -32.53
C PRO A 221 5.68 -17.00 -33.35
N SER A 222 4.67 -17.65 -32.76
CA SER A 222 3.40 -18.01 -33.42
C SER A 222 2.17 -17.21 -32.97
N SER A 223 2.29 -16.25 -32.04
CA SER A 223 1.12 -15.50 -31.52
C SER A 223 0.86 -14.16 -32.22
N ALA A 224 1.31 -14.01 -33.47
CA ALA A 224 1.00 -12.87 -34.30
C ALA A 224 -0.51 -12.85 -34.64
N GLY A 225 -1.32 -12.33 -33.73
CA GLY A 225 -2.75 -12.12 -34.02
C GLY A 225 -3.72 -12.03 -32.86
N ARG A 226 -3.34 -12.23 -31.59
CA ARG A 226 -4.30 -12.06 -30.48
C ARG A 226 -3.81 -11.07 -29.43
N HIS A 227 -4.37 -9.86 -29.57
CA HIS A 227 -4.51 -8.77 -28.61
C HIS A 227 -3.24 -8.08 -28.09
N GLY A 228 -3.11 -6.80 -28.49
CA GLY A 228 -2.46 -5.75 -27.70
C GLY A 228 -1.09 -5.29 -28.19
N GLY A 229 -1.05 -4.13 -28.84
CA GLY A 229 0.00 -3.09 -28.76
C GLY A 229 1.48 -3.45 -28.60
N GLY A 230 1.95 -4.59 -29.10
CA GLY A 230 3.33 -5.04 -28.93
C GLY A 230 4.33 -4.27 -29.80
N VAL A 231 5.57 -4.16 -29.32
CA VAL A 231 6.70 -3.57 -30.04
C VAL A 231 7.74 -4.66 -30.28
N ASN A 232 8.07 -4.94 -31.55
CA ASN A 232 9.14 -5.86 -31.95
C ASN A 232 9.08 -7.26 -31.31
N GLY A 233 7.88 -7.83 -31.16
CA GLY A 233 7.70 -9.15 -30.54
C GLY A 233 7.74 -9.12 -29.01
N TRP A 234 7.81 -7.96 -28.37
CA TRP A 234 7.52 -7.78 -26.94
C TRP A 234 6.04 -7.45 -26.74
N ASN A 235 5.43 -8.08 -25.74
CA ASN A 235 4.07 -7.83 -25.31
C ASN A 235 4.00 -7.59 -23.80
N VAL A 236 2.92 -6.95 -23.39
CA VAL A 236 2.58 -6.78 -21.99
C VAL A 236 1.52 -7.83 -21.65
N SER A 237 1.84 -8.76 -20.74
CA SER A 237 0.87 -9.72 -20.25
C SER A 237 -0.12 -9.02 -19.32
N ILE A 238 -1.41 -9.22 -19.58
CA ILE A 238 -2.49 -8.75 -18.71
C ILE A 238 -2.35 -9.47 -17.35
N PRO A 239 -2.45 -8.76 -16.21
CA PRO A 239 -2.38 -9.39 -14.91
C PRO A 239 -3.57 -10.31 -14.70
N GLN A 240 -3.32 -11.38 -13.96
CA GLN A 240 -4.32 -12.37 -13.62
C GLN A 240 -4.75 -12.16 -12.17
N ALA A 241 -6.05 -11.91 -12.00
CA ALA A 241 -6.66 -11.92 -10.69
C ALA A 241 -6.71 -13.36 -10.15
N LYS A 242 -6.64 -13.47 -8.83
CA LYS A 242 -6.86 -14.70 -8.07
C LYS A 242 -7.81 -14.37 -6.95
N VAL A 243 -8.83 -15.19 -6.80
CA VAL A 243 -9.67 -15.13 -5.62
C VAL A 243 -9.23 -16.21 -4.63
N SER A 244 -9.27 -15.91 -3.35
CA SER A 244 -9.11 -16.89 -2.27
C SER A 244 -10.35 -16.85 -1.40
N CYS A 245 -10.88 -18.01 -1.02
CA CYS A 245 -12.10 -18.14 -0.23
C CYS A 245 -11.84 -19.03 0.99
N ARG A 246 -12.54 -18.74 2.09
CA ARG A 246 -12.51 -19.48 3.34
C ARG A 246 -13.92 -19.55 3.93
N VAL A 247 -14.33 -20.76 4.29
CA VAL A 247 -15.48 -20.99 5.18
C VAL A 247 -15.09 -20.62 6.60
N MET A 248 -15.89 -19.80 7.26
CA MET A 248 -15.64 -19.37 8.65
C MET A 248 -15.82 -20.53 9.63
N ASP A 249 -15.08 -20.49 10.74
CA ASP A 249 -15.03 -21.59 11.71
C ASP A 249 -16.35 -21.77 12.51
N ASP A 250 -17.21 -20.76 12.52
CA ASP A 250 -18.50 -20.74 13.22
C ASP A 250 -19.68 -21.20 12.33
N CYS A 251 -19.39 -21.80 11.18
CA CYS A 251 -20.39 -22.40 10.29
C CYS A 251 -20.89 -23.77 10.82
N PRO A 252 -22.01 -24.30 10.28
CA PRO A 252 -22.54 -25.59 10.70
C PRO A 252 -21.52 -26.73 10.56
N GLU A 253 -21.34 -27.57 11.60
CA GLU A 253 -20.28 -28.60 11.61
C GLU A 253 -20.27 -29.53 10.37
N TRP A 254 -21.44 -29.78 9.76
CA TRP A 254 -21.55 -30.63 8.60
C TRP A 254 -20.76 -30.10 7.40
N ILE A 255 -20.63 -28.77 7.24
CA ILE A 255 -19.84 -28.18 6.14
C ILE A 255 -18.37 -28.50 6.31
N HIS A 256 -17.88 -28.56 7.56
CA HIS A 256 -16.49 -28.91 7.87
C HIS A 256 -16.20 -30.40 7.70
N LYS A 257 -17.20 -31.26 7.90
CA LYS A 257 -17.10 -32.72 7.71
C LYS A 257 -17.24 -33.13 6.23
N ASN A 258 -17.97 -32.36 5.43
CA ASN A 258 -18.27 -32.66 4.03
C ASN A 258 -17.32 -31.96 3.04
N LYS A 259 -16.17 -32.59 2.78
CA LYS A 259 -15.15 -32.06 1.85
C LYS A 259 -15.69 -31.85 0.42
N SER A 260 -16.59 -32.70 -0.05
CA SER A 260 -17.18 -32.55 -1.39
C SER A 260 -18.07 -31.32 -1.48
N ALA A 261 -18.86 -31.03 -0.44
CA ALA A 261 -19.66 -29.81 -0.39
C ALA A 261 -18.77 -28.57 -0.41
N GLN A 262 -17.70 -28.53 0.40
CA GLN A 262 -16.74 -27.43 0.37
C GLN A 262 -16.11 -27.22 -1.01
N ILE A 263 -15.71 -28.29 -1.69
CA ILE A 263 -15.12 -28.22 -3.03
C ILE A 263 -16.15 -27.70 -4.04
N SER A 264 -17.39 -28.19 -3.98
CA SER A 264 -18.47 -27.74 -4.85
C SER A 264 -18.81 -26.26 -4.64
N TYR A 265 -18.94 -25.82 -3.38
CA TYR A 265 -19.18 -24.41 -3.06
C TYR A 265 -18.03 -23.54 -3.51
N ASN A 266 -16.78 -23.90 -3.18
CA ASN A 266 -15.61 -23.16 -3.63
C ASN A 266 -15.56 -23.07 -5.15
N ARG A 267 -15.83 -24.17 -5.88
CA ARG A 267 -15.80 -24.17 -7.35
C ARG A 267 -16.91 -23.30 -7.95
N ALA A 268 -18.15 -23.43 -7.47
CA ALA A 268 -19.28 -22.63 -7.94
C ALA A 268 -19.05 -21.15 -7.67
N PHE A 269 -18.56 -20.85 -6.47
CA PHE A 269 -18.13 -19.53 -6.04
C PHE A 269 -17.05 -18.98 -6.97
N PHE A 270 -15.92 -19.66 -7.15
CA PHE A 270 -14.85 -19.22 -8.07
C PHE A 270 -15.32 -19.04 -9.51
N SER A 271 -16.23 -19.89 -9.99
CA SER A 271 -16.77 -19.77 -11.35
C SER A 271 -17.63 -18.52 -11.53
N ALA A 272 -18.45 -18.18 -10.53
CA ALA A 272 -19.24 -16.93 -10.54
C ALA A 272 -18.32 -15.70 -10.48
N LEU A 273 -17.27 -15.76 -9.67
CA LEU A 273 -16.27 -14.70 -9.55
C LEU A 273 -15.52 -14.45 -10.84
N ASP A 274 -14.97 -15.52 -11.43
CA ASP A 274 -14.19 -15.43 -12.67
C ASP A 274 -15.04 -14.86 -13.81
N ALA A 275 -16.34 -15.19 -13.87
CA ALA A 275 -17.27 -14.64 -14.85
C ALA A 275 -17.54 -13.13 -14.64
N ALA A 276 -17.46 -12.64 -13.40
CA ALA A 276 -17.73 -11.25 -13.07
C ALA A 276 -16.58 -10.29 -13.45
N VAL A 277 -15.33 -10.77 -13.43
CA VAL A 277 -14.15 -9.95 -13.73
C VAL A 277 -14.10 -9.61 -15.23
N PRO A 278 -14.10 -8.31 -15.63
CA PRO A 278 -14.03 -7.95 -17.04
C PRO A 278 -12.68 -8.35 -17.67
N HIS A 279 -12.75 -8.97 -18.85
CA HIS A 279 -11.60 -9.60 -19.53
C HIS A 279 -10.88 -8.71 -20.57
N GLU A 280 -11.35 -7.49 -20.81
CA GLU A 280 -10.81 -6.67 -21.92
C GLU A 280 -10.13 -5.40 -21.42
N GLN A 281 -8.82 -5.31 -21.65
CA GLN A 281 -8.10 -4.05 -21.74
C GLN A 281 -6.72 -4.21 -22.39
N THR A 282 -6.27 -3.16 -23.08
CA THR A 282 -5.04 -3.15 -23.88
C THR A 282 -4.05 -2.11 -23.34
N PHE A 283 -2.94 -2.58 -22.77
CA PHE A 283 -1.79 -1.74 -22.46
C PHE A 283 -1.14 -1.25 -23.76
N ARG A 284 -0.78 0.03 -23.83
CA ARG A 284 -0.07 0.60 -24.97
C ARG A 284 1.42 0.68 -24.67
N LEU A 285 2.16 -0.32 -25.14
CA LEU A 285 3.63 -0.31 -25.05
C LEU A 285 4.22 0.60 -26.12
N GLY A 286 5.04 1.57 -25.71
CA GLY A 286 5.75 2.48 -26.59
C GLY A 286 7.27 2.44 -26.38
N ARG A 287 8.02 2.96 -27.35
CA ARG A 287 9.51 2.99 -27.29
C ARG A 287 10.03 3.88 -26.15
N MET A 288 9.26 4.90 -25.75
CA MET A 288 9.62 5.86 -24.70
C MET A 288 9.03 5.49 -23.34
N THR A 289 8.34 4.35 -23.22
CA THR A 289 7.73 3.93 -21.95
C THR A 289 8.84 3.68 -20.91
N THR A 290 8.70 4.31 -19.76
CA THR A 290 9.57 4.16 -18.59
C THR A 290 9.02 3.09 -17.63
N ALA A 291 9.83 2.62 -16.69
CA ALA A 291 9.33 1.70 -15.67
C ALA A 291 8.30 2.40 -14.77
N GLU A 292 8.45 3.69 -14.53
CA GLU A 292 7.45 4.52 -13.84
C GLU A 292 6.12 4.56 -14.59
N ASP A 293 6.12 4.72 -15.92
CA ASP A 293 4.88 4.67 -16.72
C ASP A 293 4.21 3.30 -16.60
N PHE A 294 5.00 2.22 -16.63
CA PHE A 294 4.50 0.87 -16.37
C PHE A 294 3.92 0.72 -14.97
N MET A 295 4.57 1.28 -13.95
CA MET A 295 4.11 1.20 -12.56
C MET A 295 2.82 1.98 -12.39
N VAL A 296 2.70 3.18 -12.95
CA VAL A 296 1.46 3.98 -12.88
C VAL A 296 0.31 3.27 -13.60
N ASP A 297 0.54 2.81 -14.83
CA ASP A 297 -0.48 2.10 -15.62
C ASP A 297 -0.83 0.74 -15.00
N THR A 298 0.15 0.02 -14.47
CA THR A 298 -0.06 -1.24 -13.75
C THR A 298 -0.80 -0.99 -12.45
N ASP A 299 -0.36 -0.07 -11.60
CA ASP A 299 -0.98 0.19 -10.30
C ASP A 299 -2.43 0.65 -10.49
N LEU A 300 -2.71 1.57 -11.43
CA LEU A 300 -4.08 1.98 -11.76
C LEU A 300 -4.93 0.80 -12.27
N TYR A 301 -4.35 -0.06 -13.10
CA TYR A 301 -5.07 -1.20 -13.68
C TYR A 301 -5.30 -2.32 -12.68
N GLU A 302 -4.28 -2.69 -11.92
CA GLU A 302 -4.34 -3.67 -10.85
C GLU A 302 -5.34 -3.21 -9.79
N HIS A 303 -5.27 -1.94 -9.38
CA HIS A 303 -6.23 -1.35 -8.46
C HIS A 303 -7.65 -1.33 -9.03
N GLY A 304 -7.83 -0.93 -10.30
CA GLY A 304 -9.11 -0.93 -10.98
C GLY A 304 -9.72 -2.34 -11.10
N LEU A 305 -8.90 -3.34 -11.44
CA LEU A 305 -9.30 -4.75 -11.46
C LEU A 305 -9.66 -5.24 -10.07
N PHE A 306 -8.89 -4.91 -9.04
CA PHE A 306 -9.21 -5.27 -7.66
C PHE A 306 -10.55 -4.69 -7.23
N LYS A 307 -10.76 -3.40 -7.48
CA LYS A 307 -11.98 -2.67 -7.13
C LYS A 307 -13.19 -3.24 -7.87
N GLN A 308 -13.08 -3.46 -9.18
CA GLN A 308 -14.17 -4.04 -9.99
C GLN A 308 -14.44 -5.50 -9.67
N ALA A 309 -13.39 -6.31 -9.50
CA ALA A 309 -13.52 -7.69 -9.09
C ALA A 309 -14.19 -7.75 -7.72
N ALA A 310 -13.72 -6.98 -6.74
CA ALA A 310 -14.30 -6.93 -5.39
C ALA A 310 -15.78 -6.52 -5.43
N TYR A 311 -16.14 -5.42 -6.11
CA TYR A 311 -17.53 -4.95 -6.15
C TYR A 311 -18.46 -5.92 -6.88
N LYS A 312 -18.11 -6.35 -8.10
CA LYS A 312 -18.97 -7.28 -8.85
C LYS A 312 -19.07 -8.64 -8.17
N THR A 313 -18.00 -9.07 -7.53
CA THR A 313 -18.02 -10.25 -6.69
C THR A 313 -18.99 -10.11 -5.53
N VAL A 314 -18.95 -8.98 -4.79
CA VAL A 314 -19.86 -8.74 -3.67
C VAL A 314 -21.31 -8.77 -4.17
N ASP A 315 -21.59 -8.19 -5.34
CA ASP A 315 -22.92 -8.17 -5.94
C ASP A 315 -23.41 -9.57 -6.36
N GLU A 316 -22.59 -10.35 -7.07
CA GLU A 316 -22.95 -11.70 -7.56
C GLU A 316 -23.12 -12.71 -6.42
N VAL A 317 -22.34 -12.56 -5.35
CA VAL A 317 -22.29 -13.53 -4.26
C VAL A 317 -23.31 -13.24 -3.16
N SER A 318 -23.67 -11.97 -2.94
CA SER A 318 -24.67 -11.61 -1.91
C SER A 318 -26.06 -12.22 -2.20
N PHE A 319 -26.29 -12.79 -3.39
CA PHE A 319 -27.56 -13.35 -3.83
C PHE A 319 -27.47 -14.79 -4.36
N LEU A 320 -26.47 -15.58 -3.98
CA LEU A 320 -26.44 -17.01 -4.30
C LEU A 320 -27.51 -17.79 -3.52
N ASN A 321 -28.77 -17.66 -3.96
CA ASN A 321 -29.79 -18.69 -3.81
C ASN A 321 -29.51 -19.75 -4.89
N ASP A 322 -29.36 -21.01 -4.48
CA ASP A 322 -29.16 -22.14 -5.38
C ASP A 322 -30.40 -22.34 -6.29
N GLY A 323 -30.40 -21.66 -7.42
CA GLY A 323 -31.38 -21.82 -8.48
C GLY A 323 -30.95 -22.90 -9.45
N GLY A 324 -31.07 -24.17 -9.05
CA GLY A 324 -31.38 -25.29 -9.93
C GLY A 324 -30.28 -25.78 -10.86
N ASN A 325 -29.73 -26.96 -10.53
CA ASN A 325 -29.47 -27.99 -11.52
C ASN A 325 -29.48 -29.38 -10.85
N SER A 326 -30.67 -29.92 -10.67
CA SER A 326 -30.88 -31.34 -10.41
C SER A 326 -31.87 -31.87 -11.43
N GLU A 327 -31.37 -32.35 -12.56
CA GLU A 327 -32.08 -33.41 -13.27
C GLU A 327 -31.73 -34.73 -12.57
N GLU A 328 -32.79 -35.46 -12.22
CA GLU A 328 -32.84 -36.84 -11.70
C GLU A 328 -32.86 -37.00 -10.17
N ASP A 329 -34.10 -37.07 -9.67
CA ASP A 329 -34.60 -37.86 -8.54
C ASP A 329 -33.79 -37.88 -7.24
N SER A 330 -34.20 -37.03 -6.28
CA SER A 330 -34.80 -37.42 -4.98
C SER A 330 -34.56 -36.36 -3.90
N GLU A 331 -35.63 -35.98 -3.21
CA GLU A 331 -35.72 -35.00 -2.11
C GLU A 331 -35.29 -33.56 -2.45
N ILE A 332 -36.27 -32.65 -2.41
CA ILE A 332 -36.05 -31.20 -2.38
C ILE A 332 -35.29 -30.91 -1.08
N MET A 333 -33.95 -30.89 -1.14
CA MET A 333 -33.16 -30.30 -0.07
C MET A 333 -33.40 -28.79 -0.10
N ASP A 334 -34.00 -28.26 0.97
CA ASP A 334 -34.01 -26.83 1.23
C ASP A 334 -32.57 -26.31 1.10
N GLY A 335 -32.36 -25.35 0.20
CA GLY A 335 -31.05 -24.75 -0.03
C GLY A 335 -30.47 -24.18 1.27
N HIS A 336 -29.16 -24.31 1.45
CA HIS A 336 -28.49 -23.74 2.62
C HIS A 336 -28.39 -22.21 2.49
N LEU A 337 -28.64 -21.49 3.59
CA LEU A 337 -28.39 -20.05 3.64
C LEU A 337 -26.88 -19.80 3.57
N VAL A 338 -26.45 -19.01 2.58
CA VAL A 338 -25.03 -18.63 2.39
C VAL A 338 -24.91 -17.13 2.48
N LYS A 339 -23.98 -16.65 3.32
CA LYS A 339 -23.53 -15.26 3.35
C LYS A 339 -22.05 -15.24 2.99
N ALA A 340 -21.66 -14.29 2.16
CA ALA A 340 -20.25 -14.04 1.91
C ALA A 340 -19.92 -12.56 2.02
N ALA A 341 -18.65 -12.27 2.30
CA ALA A 341 -18.14 -10.92 2.28
C ALA A 341 -16.72 -10.87 1.74
N TRP A 342 -16.46 -9.82 0.94
CA TRP A 342 -15.10 -9.48 0.54
C TRP A 342 -14.36 -8.89 1.75
N VAL A 343 -13.13 -9.32 1.92
CA VAL A 343 -12.23 -8.91 2.98
C VAL A 343 -10.89 -8.55 2.34
N ASP A 344 -10.30 -7.43 2.74
CA ASP A 344 -8.96 -7.03 2.28
C ASP A 344 -7.94 -8.11 2.63
N ALA A 345 -6.92 -8.25 1.79
CA ALA A 345 -5.93 -9.33 1.91
C ALA A 345 -5.30 -9.41 3.31
N SER A 346 -5.05 -8.26 3.94
CA SER A 346 -4.48 -8.18 5.29
C SER A 346 -5.39 -8.80 6.35
N MET A 347 -6.68 -8.45 6.33
CA MET A 347 -7.69 -9.02 7.24
C MET A 347 -7.98 -10.49 6.90
N PHE A 348 -8.00 -10.85 5.61
CA PHE A 348 -8.22 -12.23 5.16
C PHE A 348 -7.08 -13.17 5.60
N ASP A 349 -5.83 -12.70 5.59
CA ASP A 349 -4.70 -13.46 6.12
C ASP A 349 -4.91 -13.77 7.61
N VAL A 350 -5.40 -12.81 8.41
CA VAL A 350 -5.74 -13.04 9.83
C VAL A 350 -6.87 -14.05 9.98
N LEU A 351 -7.96 -13.91 9.22
CA LEU A 351 -9.05 -14.90 9.19
C LEU A 351 -8.56 -16.28 8.76
N SER A 352 -7.51 -16.33 7.94
CA SER A 352 -6.90 -17.57 7.47
C SER A 352 -5.86 -18.15 8.41
N GLY A 353 -5.58 -17.51 9.55
CA GLY A 353 -4.55 -17.91 10.49
C GLY A 353 -3.11 -17.70 9.98
N ARG A 354 -2.94 -16.83 8.98
CA ARG A 354 -1.64 -16.46 8.42
C ARG A 354 -1.06 -15.25 9.16
N PRO A 355 0.27 -15.13 9.23
CA PRO A 355 0.91 -13.96 9.80
C PRO A 355 0.59 -12.72 8.96
N LEU A 356 0.33 -11.59 9.64
CA LEU A 356 0.23 -10.29 9.00
C LEU A 356 1.56 -9.95 8.32
N ARG A 357 1.48 -9.48 7.07
CA ARG A 357 2.65 -8.96 6.34
C ARG A 357 2.87 -7.52 6.77
N ASP A 358 4.12 -7.18 7.05
CA ASP A 358 4.48 -5.81 7.40
C ASP A 358 4.58 -4.93 6.14
N ARG A 359 4.67 -3.62 6.37
CA ARG A 359 4.84 -2.62 5.32
C ARG A 359 6.08 -2.90 4.46
N GLN A 360 7.18 -3.33 5.08
CA GLN A 360 8.45 -3.60 4.39
C GLN A 360 8.30 -4.71 3.34
N TRP A 361 7.48 -5.72 3.62
CA TRP A 361 7.17 -6.78 2.67
C TRP A 361 6.55 -6.21 1.37
N TYR A 362 5.57 -5.31 1.48
CA TYR A 362 4.89 -4.71 0.32
C TYR A 362 5.83 -3.79 -0.47
N SER A 363 6.58 -2.93 0.22
CA SER A 363 7.59 -2.06 -0.37
C SER A 363 8.64 -2.84 -1.17
N ARG A 364 9.17 -3.91 -0.58
CA ARG A 364 10.17 -4.75 -1.22
C ARG A 364 9.61 -5.42 -2.47
N ASN A 365 8.41 -5.98 -2.39
CA ASN A 365 7.78 -6.63 -3.53
C ASN A 365 7.52 -5.65 -4.69
N ARG A 366 7.09 -4.42 -4.40
CA ARG A 366 6.92 -3.33 -5.39
C ARG A 366 8.26 -2.94 -6.02
N SER A 367 9.32 -2.83 -5.21
CA SER A 367 10.66 -2.51 -5.70
C SER A 367 11.24 -3.61 -6.59
N GLU A 368 11.08 -4.88 -6.21
CA GLU A 368 11.54 -6.04 -7.00
C GLU A 368 10.79 -6.11 -8.33
N TYR A 369 9.47 -5.84 -8.30
CA TYR A 369 8.65 -5.78 -9.51
C TYR A 369 9.09 -4.66 -10.46
N LYS A 370 9.26 -3.42 -9.95
CA LYS A 370 9.74 -2.29 -10.74
C LYS A 370 11.09 -2.60 -11.41
N LYS A 371 12.03 -3.15 -10.65
CA LYS A 371 13.35 -3.54 -11.17
C LYS A 371 13.25 -4.56 -12.31
N SER A 372 12.35 -5.53 -12.19
CA SER A 372 12.11 -6.51 -13.27
C SER A 372 11.60 -5.86 -14.55
N ILE A 373 10.78 -4.80 -14.45
CA ILE A 373 10.30 -4.06 -15.63
C ILE A 373 11.41 -3.20 -16.23
N GLU A 374 12.22 -2.53 -15.41
CA GLU A 374 13.41 -1.77 -15.85
C GLU A 374 14.34 -2.65 -16.67
N GLU A 375 14.69 -3.83 -16.14
CA GLU A 375 15.54 -4.80 -16.83
C GLU A 375 14.95 -5.26 -18.17
N GLY A 376 13.64 -5.52 -18.21
CA GLY A 376 12.94 -5.91 -19.44
C GLY A 376 12.92 -4.80 -20.50
N LEU A 377 12.67 -3.56 -20.10
CA LEU A 377 12.68 -2.40 -20.99
C LEU A 377 14.07 -2.14 -21.57
N ASP A 378 15.11 -2.29 -20.76
CA ASP A 378 16.49 -2.12 -21.22
C ASP A 378 16.91 -3.20 -22.22
N VAL A 379 16.43 -4.42 -22.08
CA VAL A 379 16.63 -5.47 -23.09
C VAL A 379 15.89 -5.11 -24.38
N MET A 380 14.61 -4.74 -24.27
CA MET A 380 13.79 -4.36 -25.43
C MET A 380 14.42 -3.21 -26.23
N ARG A 381 14.89 -2.15 -25.56
CA ARG A 381 15.53 -0.99 -26.21
C ARG A 381 16.82 -1.40 -26.93
N ARG A 382 17.67 -2.20 -26.31
CA ARG A 382 18.90 -2.71 -26.93
C ARG A 382 18.64 -3.55 -28.17
N GLU A 383 17.59 -4.37 -28.17
CA GLU A 383 17.19 -5.15 -29.36
C GLU A 383 16.69 -4.24 -30.50
N VAL A 384 15.98 -3.15 -30.19
CA VAL A 384 15.52 -2.14 -31.18
C VAL A 384 16.70 -1.38 -31.79
N GLU A 385 17.72 -1.08 -31.00
CA GLU A 385 18.92 -0.37 -31.48
C GLU A 385 19.86 -1.29 -32.27
N GLY A 386 19.99 -2.55 -31.87
CA GLY A 386 20.83 -3.55 -32.55
C GLY A 386 20.30 -4.03 -33.90
N THR A 387 18.98 -3.93 -34.15
CA THR A 387 18.38 -4.26 -35.45
C THR A 387 18.60 -3.17 -36.51
N GLY A 388 19.07 -1.98 -36.13
CA GLY A 388 19.40 -0.90 -37.07
C GLY A 388 20.78 -1.01 -37.74
N ALA A 389 21.64 -1.94 -37.31
CA ALA A 389 23.04 -2.01 -37.75
C ALA A 389 23.39 -3.26 -38.58
N SER A 390 22.44 -4.15 -38.87
CA SER A 390 22.71 -5.46 -39.48
C SER A 390 22.09 -5.71 -40.85
N ASP A 391 21.55 -4.69 -41.53
CA ASP A 391 21.00 -4.81 -42.89
C ASP A 391 21.90 -4.20 -43.98
N THR A 392 23.21 -4.28 -43.80
CA THR A 392 24.18 -4.17 -44.91
C THR A 392 25.31 -5.17 -44.74
N ALA A 393 25.17 -6.34 -45.36
CA ALA A 393 26.28 -7.19 -45.77
C ALA A 393 25.88 -7.97 -47.02
#